data_AF-A0A947PAT2-F1
#
_entry.id   AF-A0A947PAT2-F1
#
_cell.length_a   1.000
_cell.length_b   1.000
_cell.length_c   1.000
_cell.angle_alpha   90.00
_cell.angle_beta   90.00
_cell.angle_gamma   90.00
#
_symmetry.space_group_name_H-M   'P 1'
#
loop_
_entity.id
_entity.type
_entity.pdbx_description
1 polymer ?
#
loop_
_entity_poly.entity_id
_entity_poly.type
_entity_poly.pdbx_seq_one_letter_code
_entity_poly.pdbx_strand_id
1 'polypeptide(L)'
;METLQKAFDERNTKLNKIEKIKELKTPMSVYEKLDEICSKGVADVRDEDTAYFFKCFGIYHKKDDTFMLRLRIAAGQLSVEQAQKIGEISHRFGDDYIDITTRQQIELRFLKLEDLPVVLKELESVGISPFQTGVDNFRNIVTSSFDGLGDKNILVCKPIIDELQEIFFKKEDWIGVLPRKFNTAILGTKTNDCNIYGHDCCFVAAFKDNAIGFNLYLGGKVGIQAEDSGLFIAQNEVVQTFKAIINLFREYGFRDNRNKNRLHFLLEAVGMQEFVKAIKATSGLDYKSSGDILSKDEYILDDSGVFYLGDNLDAVHFSIPSGIFKGSDLIKAADLACANDAQIRLSVEQSFYLVAQSNKVKSIQDSELYKEYSAYHNTYFNHQIACAGTATCSFGVIPNKPDAIEMANYLQREVPLKNAKVRMYWSGCVKGCGIHGIADIGFEGCKAKDDNGNTCYGVHIFIGGKATQKAKEARILYKSVPLTKARDLVKDLMIFYKNERLEGESFEKFDTRVLSRLSVEEITSKQY
;
A
#
# COMPACT_ATOMS: atom_id res chain seq x y z
N MET A 1 5.90 30.50 8.57
CA MET A 1 4.57 30.32 9.18
C MET A 1 3.51 31.16 8.48
N GLU A 2 3.73 32.47 8.26
CA GLU A 2 2.76 33.36 7.58
C GLU A 2 2.20 32.83 6.24
N THR A 3 3.05 32.30 5.36
CA THR A 3 2.60 31.71 4.07
C THR A 3 1.62 30.56 4.25
N LEU A 4 1.85 29.69 5.25
CA LEU A 4 0.97 28.56 5.54
C LEU A 4 -0.36 29.05 6.12
N GLN A 5 -0.33 30.03 7.04
CA GLN A 5 -1.52 30.64 7.61
C GLN A 5 -2.38 31.31 6.53
N LYS A 6 -1.76 32.10 5.65
CA LYS A 6 -2.45 32.73 4.53
C LYS A 6 -3.15 31.71 3.63
N ALA A 7 -2.45 30.65 3.22
CA ALA A 7 -3.03 29.61 2.38
C ALA A 7 -4.17 28.86 3.09
N PHE A 8 -4.03 28.63 4.41
CA PHE A 8 -5.06 28.02 5.25
C PHE A 8 -6.34 28.89 5.26
N ASP A 9 -6.20 30.19 5.54
CA ASP A 9 -7.33 31.13 5.64
C ASP A 9 -8.04 31.32 4.29
N GLU A 10 -7.30 31.36 3.19
CA GLU A 10 -7.86 31.48 1.83
C GLU A 10 -8.69 30.25 1.42
N ARG A 11 -8.30 29.05 1.87
CA ARG A 11 -8.97 27.79 1.49
C ARG A 11 -10.08 27.38 2.45
N ASN A 12 -9.92 27.57 3.75
CA ASN A 12 -10.80 27.02 4.78
C ASN A 12 -12.03 27.90 5.11
N THR A 13 -12.60 28.55 4.11
CA THR A 13 -13.80 29.40 4.29
C THR A 13 -15.07 28.62 4.63
N LYS A 14 -15.12 27.31 4.32
CA LYS A 14 -16.27 26.43 4.63
C LYS A 14 -15.80 25.02 4.92
N LEU A 15 -16.24 24.45 6.05
CA LEU A 15 -15.94 23.07 6.42
C LEU A 15 -16.69 22.03 5.56
N ASN A 16 -16.00 20.95 5.21
CA ASN A 16 -16.60 19.81 4.53
C ASN A 16 -17.51 18.98 5.46
N LYS A 17 -18.40 18.16 4.89
CA LYS A 17 -19.39 17.34 5.65
C LYS A 17 -18.75 16.47 6.75
N ILE A 18 -17.54 15.94 6.51
CA ILE A 18 -16.87 15.08 7.49
C ILE A 18 -16.37 15.88 8.70
N GLU A 19 -15.87 17.10 8.53
CA GLU A 19 -15.46 17.92 9.68
C GLU A 19 -16.67 18.25 10.57
N LYS A 20 -17.82 18.54 9.98
CA LYS A 20 -19.08 18.72 10.74
C LYS A 20 -19.48 17.46 11.51
N ILE A 21 -19.21 16.27 10.97
CA ILE A 21 -19.43 15.01 11.70
C ILE A 21 -18.48 14.90 12.89
N LYS A 22 -17.21 15.30 12.75
CA LYS A 22 -16.22 15.28 13.84
C LYS A 22 -16.63 16.17 15.02
N GLU A 23 -17.37 17.24 14.77
CA GLU A 23 -17.88 18.15 15.81
C GLU A 23 -18.98 17.53 16.69
N LEU A 24 -19.64 16.46 16.23
CA LEU A 24 -20.77 15.85 16.96
C LEU A 24 -20.34 15.15 18.25
N LYS A 25 -19.15 14.54 18.26
CA LYS A 25 -18.62 13.72 19.36
C LYS A 25 -17.16 13.35 19.13
N THR A 26 -16.47 12.95 20.19
CA THR A 26 -15.10 12.42 20.07
C THR A 26 -15.12 10.96 19.59
N PRO A 27 -14.11 10.48 18.85
CA PRO A 27 -14.02 9.07 18.48
C PRO A 27 -14.06 8.13 19.69
N MET A 28 -13.38 8.47 20.79
CA MET A 28 -13.32 7.63 21.99
C MET A 28 -14.69 7.48 22.66
N SER A 29 -15.52 8.52 22.67
CA SER A 29 -16.90 8.42 23.19
C SER A 29 -17.78 7.40 22.45
N VAL A 30 -17.42 7.05 21.21
CA VAL A 30 -18.06 5.97 20.43
C VAL A 30 -17.41 4.62 20.75
N TYR A 31 -16.08 4.57 20.84
CA TYR A 31 -15.34 3.34 21.14
C TYR A 31 -15.64 2.78 22.53
N GLU A 32 -15.74 3.62 23.55
CA GLU A 32 -16.09 3.23 24.92
C GLU A 32 -17.49 2.60 25.02
N LYS A 33 -18.37 2.92 24.07
CA LYS A 33 -19.73 2.38 23.97
C LYS A 33 -19.86 1.32 22.89
N LEU A 34 -18.75 0.87 22.30
CA LEU A 34 -18.79 -0.03 21.14
C LEU A 34 -19.51 -1.33 21.48
N ASP A 35 -19.25 -1.91 22.65
CA ASP A 35 -19.92 -3.14 23.10
C ASP A 35 -21.44 -2.95 23.24
N GLU A 36 -21.87 -1.81 23.80
CA GLU A 36 -23.29 -1.45 23.90
C GLU A 36 -23.92 -1.29 22.51
N ILE A 37 -23.24 -0.59 21.60
CA ILE A 37 -23.69 -0.38 20.22
C ILE A 37 -23.82 -1.73 19.50
N CYS A 38 -22.81 -2.59 19.62
CA CYS A 38 -22.80 -3.91 19.02
C CYS A 38 -23.94 -4.80 19.53
N SER A 39 -24.32 -4.69 20.80
CA SER A 39 -25.40 -5.48 21.40
C SER A 39 -26.81 -5.13 20.90
N LYS A 40 -26.99 -3.93 20.33
CA LYS A 40 -28.30 -3.46 19.83
C LYS A 40 -28.58 -3.85 18.38
N GLY A 41 -27.57 -4.32 17.65
CA GLY A 41 -27.70 -4.72 16.25
C GLY A 41 -27.54 -3.57 15.25
N VAL A 42 -27.40 -3.93 13.96
CA VAL A 42 -27.01 -2.99 12.88
C VAL A 42 -28.02 -1.86 12.67
N ALA A 43 -29.32 -2.13 12.86
CA ALA A 43 -30.39 -1.15 12.65
C ALA A 43 -30.32 0.06 13.61
N ASP A 44 -29.72 -0.12 14.78
CA ASP A 44 -29.57 0.93 15.80
C ASP A 44 -28.23 1.68 15.69
N VAL A 45 -27.35 1.29 14.75
CA VAL A 45 -26.08 1.98 14.52
C VAL A 45 -26.35 3.28 13.78
N ARG A 46 -25.91 4.40 14.37
CA ARG A 46 -26.10 5.72 13.78
C ARG A 46 -25.28 5.89 12.51
N ASP A 47 -25.84 6.58 11.52
CA ASP A 47 -25.20 6.86 10.23
C ASP A 47 -23.83 7.53 10.38
N GLU A 48 -23.67 8.47 11.32
CA GLU A 48 -22.38 9.14 11.49
C GLU A 48 -21.30 8.20 12.08
N ASP A 49 -21.70 7.17 12.84
CA ASP A 49 -20.78 6.18 13.41
C ASP A 49 -20.16 5.33 12.31
N THR A 50 -20.98 4.78 11.40
CA THR A 50 -20.47 4.02 10.23
C THR A 50 -19.84 4.93 9.18
N ALA A 51 -20.31 6.17 9.02
CA ALA A 51 -19.75 7.12 8.08
C ALA A 51 -18.32 7.54 8.46
N TYR A 52 -18.03 7.71 9.76
CA TYR A 52 -16.75 8.24 10.22
C TYR A 52 -16.14 7.51 11.44
N PHE A 53 -16.83 7.46 12.58
CA PHE A 53 -16.20 7.11 13.87
C PHE A 53 -15.70 5.66 13.94
N PHE A 54 -16.47 4.69 13.46
CA PHE A 54 -16.05 3.29 13.37
C PHE A 54 -14.76 3.13 12.56
N LYS A 55 -14.59 3.94 11.51
CA LYS A 55 -13.40 3.91 10.66
C LYS A 55 -12.16 4.48 11.35
N CYS A 56 -12.30 5.25 12.43
CA CYS A 56 -11.18 5.61 13.29
C CYS A 56 -10.60 4.38 14.00
N PHE A 57 -11.38 3.33 14.16
CA PHE A 57 -11.01 2.06 14.79
C PHE A 57 -10.92 0.92 13.77
N GLY A 58 -10.74 1.26 12.49
CA GLY A 58 -10.56 0.30 11.42
C GLY A 58 -11.79 -0.51 11.07
N ILE A 59 -12.97 -0.18 11.60
CA ILE A 59 -14.24 -0.86 11.35
C ILE A 59 -14.96 -0.17 10.18
N TYR A 60 -15.34 -0.96 9.17
CA TYR A 60 -16.00 -0.48 7.96
C TYR A 60 -17.26 -1.29 7.66
N HIS A 61 -18.42 -0.69 7.89
CA HIS A 61 -19.71 -1.23 7.47
C HIS A 61 -19.81 -1.35 5.94
N LYS A 62 -20.40 -2.45 5.49
CA LYS A 62 -20.57 -2.84 4.08
C LYS A 62 -22.05 -2.92 3.72
N LYS A 63 -22.33 -3.01 2.41
CA LYS A 63 -23.71 -2.95 1.88
C LYS A 63 -24.54 -4.18 2.21
N ASP A 64 -23.89 -5.29 2.53
CA ASP A 64 -24.48 -6.56 2.94
C ASP A 64 -24.58 -6.68 4.46
N ASP A 65 -24.51 -5.54 5.17
CA ASP A 65 -24.52 -5.44 6.64
C ASP A 65 -23.41 -6.19 7.37
N THR A 66 -22.37 -6.60 6.63
CA THR A 66 -21.13 -7.09 7.21
C THR A 66 -20.13 -5.95 7.48
N PHE A 67 -19.05 -6.29 8.17
CA PHE A 67 -17.98 -5.37 8.53
C PHE A 67 -16.64 -5.89 8.01
N MET A 68 -15.84 -4.96 7.48
CA MET A 68 -14.42 -5.16 7.28
C MET A 68 -13.65 -4.53 8.43
N LEU A 69 -12.68 -5.26 8.98
CA LEU A 69 -11.77 -4.77 10.00
C LEU A 69 -10.36 -4.71 9.43
N ARG A 70 -9.76 -3.51 9.42
CA ARG A 70 -8.39 -3.30 8.96
C ARG A 70 -7.42 -3.27 10.13
N LEU A 71 -6.47 -4.20 10.13
CA LEU A 71 -5.49 -4.39 11.20
C LEU A 71 -4.25 -3.51 11.00
N ARG A 72 -3.70 -2.92 12.06
CA ARG A 72 -2.40 -2.24 12.03
C ARG A 72 -1.29 -3.28 12.23
N ILE A 73 -0.41 -3.39 11.23
CA ILE A 73 0.74 -4.31 11.23
C ILE A 73 1.94 -3.50 10.73
N ALA A 74 2.47 -2.65 11.60
CA ALA A 74 3.53 -1.73 11.21
C ALA A 74 4.76 -2.48 10.69
N ALA A 75 5.39 -1.93 9.67
CA ALA A 75 6.47 -2.58 8.92
C ALA A 75 6.11 -3.92 8.25
N GLY A 76 4.84 -4.35 8.28
CA GLY A 76 4.44 -5.61 7.66
C GLY A 76 4.95 -6.87 8.36
N GLN A 77 5.36 -6.77 9.62
CA GLN A 77 5.98 -7.87 10.36
C GLN A 77 4.96 -8.53 11.29
N LEU A 78 4.82 -9.85 11.20
CA LEU A 78 3.95 -10.63 12.07
C LEU A 78 4.78 -11.65 12.87
N SER A 79 4.46 -11.79 14.15
CA SER A 79 4.89 -12.98 14.90
C SER A 79 4.04 -14.19 14.50
N VAL A 80 4.54 -15.39 14.81
CA VAL A 80 3.79 -16.65 14.63
C VAL A 80 2.45 -16.58 15.37
N GLU A 81 2.46 -16.15 16.63
CA GLU A 81 1.26 -16.05 17.46
C GLU A 81 0.23 -15.06 16.87
N GLN A 82 0.69 -13.93 16.35
CA GLN A 82 -0.18 -12.95 15.69
C GLN A 82 -0.79 -13.52 14.41
N ALA A 83 0.01 -14.20 13.58
CA ALA A 83 -0.49 -14.82 12.35
C ALA A 83 -1.52 -15.94 12.65
N GLN A 84 -1.23 -16.81 13.63
CA GLN A 84 -2.18 -17.83 14.09
C GLN A 84 -3.49 -17.20 14.54
N LYS A 85 -3.44 -16.20 15.44
CA LYS A 85 -4.64 -15.55 15.97
C LYS A 85 -5.47 -14.87 14.89
N ILE A 86 -4.83 -14.15 13.96
CA ILE A 86 -5.53 -13.51 12.84
C ILE A 86 -6.20 -14.56 11.94
N GLY A 87 -5.51 -15.67 11.67
CA GLY A 87 -6.04 -16.78 10.88
C GLY A 87 -7.24 -17.46 11.55
N GLU A 88 -7.16 -17.73 12.85
CA GLU A 88 -8.27 -18.28 13.65
C GLU A 88 -9.50 -17.38 13.64
N ILE A 89 -9.30 -16.07 13.79
CA ILE A 89 -10.37 -15.09 13.76
C ILE A 89 -11.03 -15.03 12.39
N SER A 90 -10.24 -15.00 11.31
CA SER A 90 -10.76 -15.03 9.94
C SER A 90 -11.56 -16.30 9.69
N HIS A 91 -11.03 -17.46 10.10
CA HIS A 91 -11.71 -18.74 9.94
C HIS A 91 -13.04 -18.81 10.69
N ARG A 92 -13.08 -18.32 11.93
CA ARG A 92 -14.26 -18.38 12.81
C ARG A 92 -15.32 -17.32 12.50
N PHE A 93 -14.90 -16.10 12.21
CA PHE A 93 -15.79 -14.93 12.13
C PHE A 93 -15.85 -14.26 10.76
N GLY A 94 -14.88 -14.53 9.89
CA GLY A 94 -14.66 -13.78 8.65
C GLY A 94 -14.69 -14.62 7.37
N ASP A 95 -15.48 -15.71 7.37
CA ASP A 95 -15.69 -16.61 6.22
C ASP A 95 -14.39 -17.15 5.61
N ASP A 96 -13.40 -17.41 6.48
CA ASP A 96 -12.06 -17.85 6.10
C ASP A 96 -11.38 -16.97 5.03
N TYR A 97 -11.74 -15.68 4.99
CA TYR A 97 -11.29 -14.73 3.98
C TYR A 97 -10.42 -13.61 4.57
N ILE A 98 -9.26 -13.41 3.95
CA ILE A 98 -8.29 -12.36 4.26
C ILE A 98 -7.94 -11.59 2.98
N ASP A 99 -7.84 -10.27 3.10
CA ASP A 99 -7.14 -9.46 2.11
C ASP A 99 -5.79 -8.96 2.63
N ILE A 100 -4.71 -9.31 1.94
CA ILE A 100 -3.42 -8.62 2.10
C ILE A 100 -3.47 -7.32 1.30
N THR A 101 -3.04 -6.23 1.93
CA THR A 101 -3.20 -4.87 1.39
C THR A 101 -1.90 -4.29 0.85
N THR A 102 -2.02 -3.24 0.03
CA THR A 102 -0.90 -2.47 -0.53
C THR A 102 -0.10 -1.65 0.49
N ARG A 103 -0.34 -1.86 1.78
CA ARG A 103 0.38 -1.22 2.89
C ARG A 103 0.92 -2.23 3.90
N GLN A 104 1.11 -3.49 3.48
CA GLN A 104 1.59 -4.56 4.35
C GLN A 104 0.68 -4.77 5.57
N GLN A 105 -0.63 -4.83 5.33
CA GLN A 105 -1.65 -5.06 6.36
C GLN A 105 -2.58 -6.18 5.93
N ILE A 106 -3.36 -6.66 6.89
CA ILE A 106 -4.47 -7.60 6.69
C ILE A 106 -5.80 -6.87 6.92
N GLU A 107 -6.77 -7.14 6.05
CA GLU A 107 -8.18 -6.85 6.27
C GLU A 107 -8.95 -8.16 6.50
N LEU A 108 -9.63 -8.25 7.64
CA LEU A 108 -10.65 -9.26 7.91
C LEU A 108 -11.97 -8.78 7.29
N ARG A 109 -12.72 -9.68 6.66
CA ARG A 109 -13.99 -9.36 6.01
C ARG A 109 -15.13 -10.18 6.59
N PHE A 110 -16.35 -9.85 6.18
CA PHE A 110 -17.57 -10.61 6.48
C PHE A 110 -17.88 -10.76 7.97
N LEU A 111 -17.27 -9.92 8.82
CA LEU A 111 -17.53 -9.91 10.26
C LEU A 111 -18.93 -9.38 10.52
N LYS A 112 -19.60 -9.93 11.53
CA LYS A 112 -20.88 -9.41 12.01
C LYS A 112 -20.66 -8.36 13.09
N LEU A 113 -21.65 -7.49 13.31
CA LEU A 113 -21.53 -6.41 14.29
C LEU A 113 -21.37 -6.96 15.71
N GLU A 114 -22.17 -7.97 16.05
CA GLU A 114 -22.22 -8.63 17.36
C GLU A 114 -20.91 -9.33 17.74
N ASP A 115 -20.12 -9.75 16.75
CA ASP A 115 -18.85 -10.44 16.95
C ASP A 115 -17.68 -9.46 17.18
N LEU A 116 -17.83 -8.18 16.81
CA LEU A 116 -16.73 -7.21 16.87
C LEU A 116 -16.09 -7.08 18.27
N PRO A 117 -16.83 -7.02 19.40
CA PRO A 117 -16.21 -6.95 20.72
C PRO A 117 -15.29 -8.14 21.01
N VAL A 118 -15.72 -9.36 20.65
CA VAL A 118 -14.94 -10.58 20.84
C VAL A 118 -13.71 -10.57 19.94
N VAL A 119 -13.89 -10.26 18.65
CA VAL A 119 -12.80 -10.16 17.67
C VAL A 119 -11.74 -9.15 18.12
N LEU A 120 -12.15 -7.97 18.58
CA LEU A 120 -11.23 -6.93 19.04
C LEU A 120 -10.44 -7.37 20.28
N LYS A 121 -11.08 -8.05 21.22
CA LYS A 121 -10.42 -8.60 22.41
C LYS A 121 -9.43 -9.71 22.07
N GLU A 122 -9.79 -10.60 21.13
CA GLU A 122 -8.89 -11.66 20.67
C GLU A 122 -7.66 -11.08 19.94
N LEU A 123 -7.82 -10.04 19.11
CA LEU A 123 -6.69 -9.35 18.48
C LEU A 123 -5.78 -8.66 19.50
N GLU A 124 -6.37 -7.96 20.49
CA GLU A 124 -5.62 -7.26 21.52
C GLU A 124 -4.79 -8.25 22.38
N SER A 125 -5.27 -9.49 22.56
CA SER A 125 -4.55 -10.52 23.33
C SER A 125 -3.17 -10.88 22.76
N VAL A 126 -2.93 -10.60 21.47
CA VAL A 126 -1.65 -10.80 20.77
C VAL A 126 -1.01 -9.48 20.33
N GLY A 127 -1.47 -8.35 20.89
CA GLY A 127 -0.95 -7.02 20.61
C GLY A 127 -1.32 -6.44 19.24
N ILE A 128 -2.33 -7.00 18.54
CA ILE A 128 -2.82 -6.46 17.27
C ILE A 128 -3.99 -5.50 17.53
N SER A 129 -3.97 -4.35 16.86
CA SER A 129 -5.03 -3.34 16.99
C SER A 129 -5.46 -2.79 15.63
N PRO A 130 -6.75 -2.46 15.43
CA PRO A 130 -7.22 -1.78 14.23
C PRO A 130 -7.23 -0.25 14.35
N PHE A 131 -6.70 0.31 15.45
CA PHE A 131 -6.75 1.75 15.71
C PHE A 131 -6.09 2.57 14.60
N GLN A 132 -6.77 3.66 14.26
CA GLN A 132 -6.32 4.71 13.36
C GLN A 132 -6.05 4.21 11.92
N THR A 133 -6.57 3.05 11.50
CA THR A 133 -6.28 2.51 10.15
C THR A 133 -7.15 3.10 9.04
N GLY A 134 -8.14 3.92 9.39
CA GLY A 134 -9.10 4.54 8.48
C GLY A 134 -9.24 6.05 8.59
N VAL A 135 -10.13 6.59 7.75
CA VAL A 135 -10.48 8.02 7.65
C VAL A 135 -9.29 8.98 7.75
N ASP A 136 -9.34 9.95 8.65
CA ASP A 136 -8.42 11.09 8.77
C ASP A 136 -7.43 10.83 9.90
N ASN A 137 -6.69 9.73 9.75
CA ASN A 137 -5.66 9.24 10.65
C ASN A 137 -4.38 8.88 9.89
N PHE A 138 -3.32 8.66 10.66
CA PHE A 138 -2.08 8.02 10.22
C PHE A 138 -2.35 6.59 9.77
N ARG A 139 -1.91 6.21 8.58
CA ARG A 139 -2.02 4.82 8.10
C ARG A 139 -0.90 3.96 8.65
N ASN A 140 -0.85 2.70 8.23
CA ASN A 140 0.29 1.84 8.54
C ASN A 140 1.59 2.48 8.04
N ILE A 141 2.65 2.41 8.84
CA ILE A 141 3.98 2.84 8.41
C ILE A 141 4.60 1.69 7.64
N VAL A 142 4.91 1.94 6.37
CA VAL A 142 5.41 0.93 5.41
C VAL A 142 6.93 0.97 5.37
N THR A 143 7.56 -0.19 5.21
CA THR A 143 9.00 -0.30 4.95
C THR A 143 9.27 -1.46 4.01
N SER A 144 10.54 -1.74 3.73
CA SER A 144 10.92 -2.92 2.97
C SER A 144 10.44 -4.20 3.66
N SER A 145 9.97 -5.18 2.90
CA SER A 145 9.63 -6.51 3.44
C SER A 145 10.85 -7.18 4.08
N PHE A 146 12.06 -6.71 3.74
CA PHE A 146 13.35 -7.23 4.20
C PHE A 146 14.05 -6.31 5.20
N ASP A 147 13.33 -5.35 5.81
CA ASP A 147 13.90 -4.47 6.84
C ASP A 147 14.59 -5.27 7.96
N GLY A 148 15.83 -4.89 8.25
CA GLY A 148 16.68 -5.52 9.26
C GLY A 148 17.30 -6.86 8.87
N LEU A 149 17.20 -7.29 7.61
CA LEU A 149 17.62 -8.63 7.17
C LEU A 149 18.68 -8.58 6.06
N GLY A 150 19.74 -9.36 6.25
CA GLY A 150 20.78 -9.61 5.24
C GLY A 150 21.65 -8.41 4.85
N ASP A 151 22.47 -8.59 3.82
CA ASP A 151 23.50 -7.64 3.36
C ASP A 151 22.95 -6.46 2.53
N LYS A 152 21.67 -6.54 2.17
CA LYS A 152 20.91 -5.50 1.46
C LYS A 152 20.34 -4.45 2.41
N ASN A 153 20.33 -4.72 3.72
CA ASN A 153 19.91 -3.77 4.73
C ASN A 153 21.02 -2.74 5.02
N ILE A 154 20.70 -1.46 4.88
CA ILE A 154 21.63 -0.35 5.18
C ILE A 154 21.33 0.18 6.59
N LEU A 155 20.05 0.48 6.86
CA LEU A 155 19.54 0.99 8.13
C LEU A 155 18.33 0.16 8.53
N VAL A 156 18.32 -0.33 9.77
CA VAL A 156 17.15 -0.99 10.34
C VAL A 156 16.09 0.06 10.67
N CYS A 157 14.92 -0.02 10.04
CA CYS A 157 13.88 0.99 10.16
C CYS A 157 12.88 0.68 11.27
N LYS A 158 12.65 -0.59 11.61
CA LYS A 158 11.64 -1.01 12.59
C LYS A 158 11.71 -0.24 13.94
N PRO A 159 12.88 -0.02 14.57
CA PRO A 159 12.96 0.78 15.80
C PRO A 159 12.45 2.21 15.62
N ILE A 160 12.84 2.87 14.52
CA ILE A 160 12.37 4.21 14.17
C ILE A 160 10.86 4.20 13.94
N ILE A 161 10.34 3.19 13.24
CA ILE A 161 8.89 3.02 13.01
C ILE A 161 8.14 2.93 14.33
N ASP A 162 8.66 2.19 15.31
CA ASP A 162 8.04 2.06 16.63
C ASP A 162 8.01 3.40 17.36
N GLU A 163 9.12 4.16 17.36
CA GLU A 163 9.15 5.51 17.92
C GLU A 163 8.16 6.46 17.21
N LEU A 164 8.01 6.35 15.89
CA LEU A 164 7.02 7.13 15.15
C LEU A 164 5.58 6.75 15.52
N GLN A 165 5.31 5.47 15.76
CA GLN A 165 3.99 5.00 16.17
C GLN A 165 3.61 5.52 17.56
N GLU A 166 4.54 5.53 18.52
CA GLU A 166 4.28 5.99 19.90
C GLU A 166 3.77 7.43 19.98
N ILE A 167 4.04 8.25 18.96
CA ILE A 167 3.55 9.63 18.86
C ILE A 167 2.03 9.70 18.78
N PHE A 168 1.39 8.79 18.03
CA PHE A 168 -0.02 8.89 17.68
C PHE A 168 -0.86 7.68 18.06
N PHE A 169 -0.26 6.49 18.17
CA PHE A 169 -0.98 5.23 18.29
C PHE A 169 -1.77 5.18 19.60
N LYS A 170 -3.09 5.00 19.49
CA LYS A 170 -4.05 5.02 20.61
C LYS A 170 -3.98 6.28 21.49
N LYS A 171 -3.36 7.38 21.00
CA LYS A 171 -3.35 8.67 21.70
C LYS A 171 -4.59 9.47 21.30
N GLU A 172 -5.49 9.74 22.23
CA GLU A 172 -6.80 10.36 21.96
C GLU A 172 -6.69 11.67 21.16
N ASP A 173 -5.70 12.51 21.50
CA ASP A 173 -5.41 13.79 20.83
C ASP A 173 -5.00 13.66 19.37
N TRP A 174 -4.77 12.43 18.89
CA TRP A 174 -4.39 12.10 17.51
C TRP A 174 -5.44 11.27 16.76
N ILE A 175 -6.53 10.84 17.41
CA ILE A 175 -7.56 10.02 16.75
C ILE A 175 -8.52 10.93 15.98
N GLY A 176 -8.51 10.82 14.65
CA GLY A 176 -9.44 11.49 13.74
C GLY A 176 -9.22 13.00 13.59
N VAL A 177 -8.11 13.53 14.11
CA VAL A 177 -7.86 14.99 14.16
C VAL A 177 -7.23 15.54 12.88
N LEU A 178 -6.64 14.71 12.03
CA LEU A 178 -5.96 15.18 10.82
C LEU A 178 -6.98 15.74 9.80
N PRO A 179 -6.54 16.63 8.89
CA PRO A 179 -7.40 17.10 7.80
C PRO A 179 -7.79 15.98 6.82
N ARG A 180 -6.88 15.02 6.59
CA ARG A 180 -7.09 13.83 5.78
C ARG A 180 -6.10 12.73 6.18
N LYS A 181 -6.24 11.52 5.60
CA LYS A 181 -5.30 10.40 5.80
C LYS A 181 -3.84 10.83 5.59
N PHE A 182 -2.94 10.28 6.39
CA PHE A 182 -1.51 10.51 6.30
C PHE A 182 -0.77 9.18 6.16
N ASN A 183 -0.11 8.98 5.05
CA ASN A 183 0.65 7.77 4.72
C ASN A 183 2.14 8.04 4.97
N THR A 184 2.79 7.15 5.72
CA THR A 184 4.22 7.25 6.02
C THR A 184 4.93 6.00 5.53
N ALA A 185 6.15 6.17 5.04
CA ALA A 185 7.04 5.07 4.73
C ALA A 185 8.51 5.41 4.99
N ILE A 186 9.30 4.40 5.27
CA ILE A 186 10.74 4.53 5.53
C ILE A 186 11.47 3.38 4.83
N LEU A 187 12.52 3.67 4.09
CA LEU A 187 13.27 2.70 3.31
C LEU A 187 14.74 2.73 3.71
N GLY A 188 15.17 1.68 4.39
CA GLY A 188 16.54 1.48 4.88
C GLY A 188 17.34 0.45 4.09
N THR A 189 16.83 -0.04 2.96
CA THR A 189 17.46 -1.10 2.17
C THR A 189 18.01 -0.56 0.85
N LYS A 190 18.91 -1.31 0.21
CA LYS A 190 19.42 -1.00 -1.14
C LYS A 190 18.35 -1.17 -2.23
N THR A 191 17.25 -1.85 -1.92
CA THR A 191 16.20 -2.26 -2.86
C THR A 191 14.86 -1.65 -2.44
N ASN A 192 14.19 -0.98 -3.38
CA ASN A 192 12.84 -0.46 -3.15
C ASN A 192 11.77 -1.48 -3.56
N ASP A 193 11.31 -2.29 -2.61
CA ASP A 193 10.19 -3.23 -2.75
C ASP A 193 8.88 -2.69 -2.13
N CYS A 194 8.87 -1.47 -1.61
CA CYS A 194 7.76 -0.95 -0.80
C CYS A 194 7.02 0.25 -1.44
N ASN A 195 7.29 0.55 -2.72
CA ASN A 195 6.75 1.72 -3.44
C ASN A 195 6.91 3.03 -2.63
N ILE A 196 8.13 3.26 -2.11
CA ILE A 196 8.44 4.29 -1.09
C ILE A 196 7.85 5.67 -1.38
N TYR A 197 7.90 6.13 -2.64
CA TYR A 197 7.48 7.47 -3.04
C TYR A 197 5.95 7.68 -3.04
N GLY A 198 5.12 6.64 -2.88
CA GLY A 198 3.66 6.75 -2.89
C GLY A 198 3.01 7.33 -1.61
N HIS A 199 3.80 7.95 -0.74
CA HIS A 199 3.44 8.29 0.65
C HIS A 199 3.47 9.80 0.91
N ASP A 200 2.70 10.29 1.88
CA ASP A 200 2.69 11.72 2.22
C ASP A 200 4.06 12.15 2.78
N CYS A 201 4.73 11.27 3.53
CA CYS A 201 6.05 11.50 4.12
C CYS A 201 6.90 10.24 4.00
N CYS A 202 8.04 10.35 3.34
CA CYS A 202 8.95 9.25 3.07
C CYS A 202 10.37 9.59 3.54
N PHE A 203 11.02 8.65 4.22
CA PHE A 203 12.43 8.72 4.57
C PHE A 203 13.18 7.67 3.73
N VAL A 204 14.08 8.10 2.86
CA VAL A 204 14.80 7.20 1.92
C VAL A 204 16.28 7.18 2.24
N ALA A 205 16.86 6.01 2.52
CA ALA A 205 18.26 5.88 2.90
C ALA A 205 19.19 6.62 1.93
N ALA A 206 20.04 7.47 2.49
CA ALA A 206 20.95 8.33 1.76
C ALA A 206 22.28 8.48 2.49
N PHE A 207 23.31 8.83 1.72
CA PHE A 207 24.65 9.14 2.23
C PHE A 207 24.97 10.62 2.03
N LYS A 208 25.42 11.29 3.10
CA LYS A 208 25.79 12.70 3.09
C LYS A 208 26.95 12.94 4.04
N ASP A 209 28.02 13.57 3.57
CA ASP A 209 29.18 13.98 4.36
C ASP A 209 29.71 12.88 5.31
N ASN A 210 29.93 11.67 4.79
CA ASN A 210 30.37 10.50 5.57
C ASN A 210 29.38 9.99 6.63
N ALA A 211 28.11 10.37 6.57
CA ALA A 211 27.04 9.86 7.42
C ALA A 211 25.92 9.21 6.58
N ILE A 212 25.35 8.14 7.12
CA ILE A 212 24.15 7.49 6.56
C ILE A 212 22.92 7.98 7.35
N GLY A 213 21.94 8.47 6.62
CA GLY A 213 20.65 8.95 7.15
C GLY A 213 19.59 8.80 6.08
N PHE A 214 18.67 9.76 5.98
CA PHE A 214 17.55 9.70 5.06
C PHE A 214 17.39 11.02 4.29
N ASN A 215 17.16 10.94 2.98
CA ASN A 215 16.53 12.05 2.27
C ASN A 215 15.03 12.07 2.58
N LEU A 216 14.47 13.25 2.82
CA LEU A 216 13.05 13.45 3.06
C LEU A 216 12.31 13.69 1.73
N TYR A 217 11.26 12.91 1.48
CA TYR A 217 10.33 13.12 0.37
C TYR A 217 8.93 13.40 0.92
N LEU A 218 8.21 14.33 0.30
CA LEU A 218 6.89 14.77 0.77
C LEU A 218 5.85 14.85 -0.36
N GLY A 219 4.58 14.71 0.01
CA GLY A 219 3.45 15.07 -0.86
C GLY A 219 2.92 13.96 -1.75
N GLY A 220 3.35 12.71 -1.55
CA GLY A 220 2.84 11.57 -2.30
C GLY A 220 1.36 11.28 -1.99
N LYS A 221 0.65 10.85 -3.02
CA LYS A 221 -0.71 10.31 -2.92
C LYS A 221 -0.91 9.25 -3.99
N VAL A 222 -2.09 8.63 -3.99
CA VAL A 222 -2.43 7.71 -5.08
C VAL A 222 -2.30 8.43 -6.42
N GLY A 223 -1.53 7.83 -7.32
CA GLY A 223 -1.25 8.35 -8.66
C GLY A 223 -0.28 9.53 -8.71
N ILE A 224 0.24 10.02 -7.57
CA ILE A 224 1.25 11.08 -7.53
C ILE A 224 2.37 10.72 -6.57
N GLN A 225 3.60 10.76 -7.05
CA GLN A 225 4.77 10.43 -6.25
C GLN A 225 5.22 11.61 -5.38
N ALA A 226 5.82 11.31 -4.23
CA ALA A 226 6.43 12.30 -3.36
C ALA A 226 7.68 12.91 -3.99
N GLU A 227 7.91 14.19 -3.73
CA GLU A 227 9.04 14.96 -4.24
C GLU A 227 10.12 15.13 -3.17
N ASP A 228 11.39 15.20 -3.59
CA ASP A 228 12.52 15.46 -2.70
C ASP A 228 12.35 16.85 -2.07
N SER A 229 12.33 16.92 -0.73
CA SER A 229 12.23 18.20 -0.02
C SER A 229 13.55 18.97 -0.01
N GLY A 230 14.65 18.38 -0.48
CA GLY A 230 16.00 18.93 -0.41
C GLY A 230 16.65 18.80 0.97
N LEU A 231 16.10 17.98 1.87
CA LEU A 231 16.61 17.78 3.23
C LEU A 231 17.20 16.38 3.42
N PHE A 232 18.39 16.34 4.00
CA PHE A 232 18.96 15.14 4.62
C PHE A 232 18.67 15.15 6.12
N ILE A 233 18.17 14.03 6.64
CA ILE A 233 17.72 13.82 8.00
C ILE A 233 18.62 12.75 8.63
N ALA A 234 19.34 13.09 9.69
CA ALA A 234 20.09 12.08 10.44
C ALA A 234 19.12 11.11 11.13
N GLN A 235 19.57 9.89 11.42
CA GLN A 235 18.69 8.85 11.98
C GLN A 235 18.02 9.28 13.29
N ASN A 236 18.77 9.95 14.18
CA ASN A 236 18.28 10.47 15.45
C ASN A 236 17.36 11.71 15.31
N GLU A 237 17.26 12.30 14.12
CA GLU A 237 16.42 13.47 13.84
C GLU A 237 15.05 13.08 13.23
N VAL A 238 14.87 11.83 12.81
CA VAL A 238 13.67 11.37 12.09
C VAL A 238 12.40 11.62 12.91
N VAL A 239 12.41 11.27 14.20
CA VAL A 239 11.26 11.43 15.10
C VAL A 239 10.85 12.90 15.25
N GLN A 240 11.82 13.79 15.47
CA GLN A 240 11.58 15.22 15.63
C GLN A 240 11.12 15.87 14.33
N THR A 241 11.70 15.47 13.20
CA THR A 241 11.29 15.90 11.86
C THR A 241 9.85 15.48 11.57
N PHE A 242 9.51 14.22 11.84
CA PHE A 242 8.16 13.71 11.66
C PHE A 242 7.14 14.46 12.51
N LYS A 243 7.43 14.70 13.81
CA LYS A 243 6.59 15.52 14.70
C LYS A 243 6.32 16.92 14.11
N ALA A 244 7.34 17.58 13.58
CA ALA A 244 7.19 18.88 12.95
C ALA A 244 6.23 18.82 11.74
N ILE A 245 6.41 17.85 10.84
CA ILE A 245 5.58 17.70 9.63
C ILE A 245 4.12 17.43 9.99
N ILE A 246 3.86 16.50 10.92
CA ILE A 246 2.48 16.11 11.26
C ILE A 246 1.75 17.23 12.01
N ASN A 247 2.46 18.02 12.83
CA ASN A 247 1.89 19.19 13.50
C ASN A 247 1.55 20.29 12.48
N LEU A 248 2.47 20.58 11.55
CA LEU A 248 2.21 21.52 10.46
C LEU A 248 1.00 21.08 9.62
N PHE A 249 0.88 19.79 9.30
CA PHE A 249 -0.27 19.30 8.55
C PHE A 249 -1.57 19.35 9.37
N ARG A 250 -1.53 19.05 10.67
CA ARG A 250 -2.69 19.14 11.56
C ARG A 250 -3.23 20.57 11.65
N GLU A 251 -2.32 21.53 11.78
CA GLU A 251 -2.60 22.96 11.96
C GLU A 251 -3.00 23.64 10.65
N TYR A 252 -2.19 23.50 9.59
CA TYR A 252 -2.35 24.26 8.35
C TYR A 252 -2.97 23.47 7.19
N GLY A 253 -3.27 22.19 7.36
CA GLY A 253 -3.89 21.40 6.30
C GLY A 253 -5.34 21.78 6.04
N PHE A 254 -5.75 21.73 4.76
CA PHE A 254 -7.09 22.13 4.34
C PHE A 254 -8.18 21.16 4.79
N ARG A 255 -9.35 21.71 5.09
CA ARG A 255 -10.55 21.07 5.63
C ARG A 255 -11.81 21.41 4.83
N ASP A 256 -11.67 22.13 3.72
CA ASP A 256 -12.78 22.65 2.91
C ASP A 256 -13.37 21.63 1.92
N ASN A 257 -12.51 20.86 1.25
CA ASN A 257 -12.90 19.94 0.20
C ASN A 257 -12.15 18.62 0.37
N ARG A 258 -12.88 17.55 0.71
CA ARG A 258 -12.29 16.25 1.03
C ARG A 258 -11.39 15.66 -0.06
N ASN A 259 -11.58 16.04 -1.33
CA ASN A 259 -10.71 15.62 -2.43
C ASN A 259 -9.39 16.41 -2.51
N LYS A 260 -9.29 17.55 -1.82
CA LYS A 260 -8.17 18.50 -1.81
C LYS A 260 -7.57 18.75 -0.41
N ASN A 261 -7.77 17.84 0.54
CA ASN A 261 -7.32 17.97 1.94
C ASN A 261 -6.05 17.16 2.29
N ARG A 262 -5.41 16.50 1.32
CA ARG A 262 -4.14 15.76 1.55
C ARG A 262 -2.96 16.72 1.65
N LEU A 263 -1.86 16.30 2.29
CA LEU A 263 -0.63 17.10 2.41
C LEU A 263 -0.15 17.63 1.05
N HIS A 264 -0.26 16.82 0.00
CA HIS A 264 0.01 17.20 -1.39
C HIS A 264 -0.56 18.59 -1.76
N PHE A 265 -1.82 18.86 -1.45
CA PHE A 265 -2.48 20.12 -1.84
C PHE A 265 -2.03 21.30 -0.99
N LEU A 266 -1.63 21.04 0.27
CA LEU A 266 -0.99 22.08 1.09
C LEU A 266 0.35 22.45 0.46
N LEU A 267 1.17 21.48 0.08
CA LEU A 267 2.45 21.69 -0.60
C LEU A 267 2.28 22.40 -1.95
N GLU A 268 1.27 22.04 -2.74
CA GLU A 268 0.93 22.72 -4.01
C GLU A 268 0.61 24.20 -3.79
N ALA A 269 -0.11 24.52 -2.72
CA ALA A 269 -0.51 25.90 -2.42
C ALA A 269 0.62 26.75 -1.83
N VAL A 270 1.47 26.20 -0.95
CA VAL A 270 2.52 26.96 -0.25
C VAL A 270 3.88 26.87 -0.90
N GLY A 271 4.13 25.81 -1.69
CA GLY A 271 5.44 25.47 -2.24
C GLY A 271 6.32 24.68 -1.28
N MET A 272 7.07 23.69 -1.81
CA MET A 272 7.97 22.83 -1.03
C MET A 272 8.98 23.63 -0.19
N GLN A 273 9.56 24.68 -0.77
CA GLN A 273 10.59 25.49 -0.09
C GLN A 273 10.05 26.22 1.16
N GLU A 274 8.83 26.78 1.08
CA GLU A 274 8.20 27.44 2.23
C GLU A 274 7.78 26.43 3.30
N PHE A 275 7.33 25.24 2.89
CA PHE A 275 7.03 24.17 3.82
C PHE A 275 8.31 23.66 4.53
N VAL A 276 9.43 23.54 3.81
CA VAL A 276 10.74 23.20 4.39
C VAL A 276 11.21 24.24 5.41
N LYS A 277 11.03 25.54 5.14
CA LYS A 277 11.30 26.60 6.13
C LYS A 277 10.44 26.42 7.38
N ALA A 278 9.16 26.07 7.22
CA ALA A 278 8.28 25.77 8.34
C ALA A 278 8.73 24.54 9.13
N ILE A 279 9.16 23.46 8.45
CA ILE A 279 9.73 22.27 9.11
C ILE A 279 10.94 22.66 9.96
N LYS A 280 11.89 23.44 9.41
CA LYS A 280 13.06 23.94 10.13
C LYS A 280 12.67 24.74 11.37
N ALA A 281 11.75 25.69 11.22
CA ALA A 281 11.29 26.52 12.34
C ALA A 281 10.59 25.70 13.44
N THR A 282 9.71 24.77 13.08
CA THR A 282 8.94 23.95 14.03
C THR A 282 9.80 22.88 14.70
N SER A 283 10.75 22.29 13.97
CA SER A 283 11.64 21.27 14.53
C SER A 283 12.79 21.88 15.35
N GLY A 284 13.25 23.09 15.02
CA GLY A 284 14.45 23.67 15.62
C GLY A 284 15.76 22.96 15.21
N LEU A 285 15.72 22.12 14.18
CA LEU A 285 16.87 21.38 13.66
C LEU A 285 17.54 22.11 12.50
N ASP A 286 18.86 22.00 12.41
CA ASP A 286 19.64 22.49 11.28
C ASP A 286 19.93 21.36 10.29
N TYR A 287 19.08 21.24 9.28
CA TYR A 287 19.21 20.18 8.28
C TYR A 287 20.24 20.51 7.20
N LYS A 288 21.00 19.48 6.84
CA LYS A 288 21.82 19.46 5.62
C LYS A 288 20.95 19.33 4.36
N SER A 289 21.52 19.66 3.21
CA SER A 289 20.89 19.36 1.92
C SER A 289 20.90 17.85 1.65
N SER A 290 19.94 17.38 0.83
CA SER A 290 19.83 15.98 0.41
C SER A 290 21.18 15.38 0.00
N GLY A 291 21.35 14.10 0.32
CA GLY A 291 22.51 13.27 -0.03
C GLY A 291 22.25 12.33 -1.20
N ASP A 292 23.20 11.44 -1.45
CA ASP A 292 23.09 10.43 -2.49
C ASP A 292 22.19 9.27 -2.03
N ILE A 293 21.11 8.99 -2.76
CA ILE A 293 20.21 7.86 -2.47
C ILE A 293 21.00 6.55 -2.54
N LEU A 294 20.82 5.68 -1.54
CA LEU A 294 21.48 4.39 -1.47
C LEU A 294 20.61 3.23 -1.98
N SER A 295 19.30 3.43 -2.09
CA SER A 295 18.37 2.45 -2.68
C SER A 295 18.44 2.47 -4.21
N LYS A 296 19.44 1.80 -4.79
CA LYS A 296 19.69 1.76 -6.24
C LYS A 296 19.38 0.41 -6.88
N ASP A 297 19.29 -0.65 -6.09
CA ASP A 297 19.10 -2.01 -6.58
C ASP A 297 17.65 -2.25 -6.98
N GLU A 298 17.45 -3.02 -8.04
CA GLU A 298 16.12 -3.44 -8.46
C GLU A 298 15.75 -4.74 -7.75
N TYR A 299 14.54 -4.77 -7.18
CA TYR A 299 13.96 -6.01 -6.68
C TYR A 299 13.64 -6.93 -7.84
N ILE A 300 14.34 -8.06 -7.97
CA ILE A 300 14.07 -9.07 -9.00
C ILE A 300 13.84 -10.38 -8.28
N LEU A 301 12.64 -10.92 -8.42
CA LEU A 301 12.29 -12.26 -7.99
C LEU A 301 12.40 -13.18 -9.20
N ASP A 302 13.24 -14.20 -9.10
CA ASP A 302 13.40 -15.17 -10.18
C ASP A 302 12.29 -16.23 -10.18
N ASP A 303 12.35 -17.15 -11.14
CA ASP A 303 11.37 -18.22 -11.29
C ASP A 303 11.42 -19.27 -10.15
N SER A 304 12.40 -19.21 -9.23
CA SER A 304 12.47 -20.12 -8.07
C SER A 304 11.58 -19.70 -6.91
N GLY A 305 11.18 -18.42 -6.87
CA GLY A 305 10.39 -17.86 -5.78
C GLY A 305 11.16 -17.68 -4.49
N VAL A 306 12.49 -17.63 -4.60
CA VAL A 306 13.40 -17.37 -3.50
C VAL A 306 14.18 -16.10 -3.82
N PHE A 307 14.27 -15.20 -2.85
CA PHE A 307 15.09 -14.02 -2.94
C PHE A 307 16.21 -14.08 -1.89
N TYR A 308 17.45 -14.17 -2.37
CA TYR A 308 18.63 -14.18 -1.51
C TYR A 308 18.86 -12.81 -0.89
N LEU A 309 18.98 -12.78 0.44
CA LEU A 309 19.16 -11.56 1.22
C LEU A 309 20.60 -11.32 1.66
N GLY A 310 21.49 -12.30 1.53
CA GLY A 310 22.80 -12.26 2.18
C GLY A 310 22.79 -12.98 3.53
N ASP A 311 23.95 -13.17 4.14
CA ASP A 311 24.12 -13.73 5.49
C ASP A 311 23.42 -15.08 5.73
N ASN A 312 23.39 -15.95 4.70
CA ASN A 312 22.67 -17.23 4.70
C ASN A 312 21.16 -17.09 4.98
N LEU A 313 20.57 -15.94 4.66
CA LEU A 313 19.12 -15.71 4.73
C LEU A 313 18.50 -15.68 3.35
N ASP A 314 17.37 -16.38 3.23
CA ASP A 314 16.56 -16.44 2.02
C ASP A 314 15.11 -16.09 2.35
N ALA A 315 14.50 -15.28 1.49
CA ALA A 315 13.08 -14.99 1.53
C ALA A 315 12.33 -15.88 0.54
N VAL A 316 11.53 -16.81 1.05
CA VAL A 316 10.64 -17.64 0.23
C VAL A 316 9.33 -16.89 -0.01
N HIS A 317 9.07 -16.52 -1.26
CA HIS A 317 7.89 -15.76 -1.66
C HIS A 317 6.68 -16.67 -1.86
N PHE A 318 5.54 -16.25 -1.31
CA PHE A 318 4.23 -16.85 -1.55
C PHE A 318 3.41 -15.87 -2.38
N SER A 319 3.33 -16.09 -3.70
CA SER A 319 2.55 -15.27 -4.62
C SER A 319 1.06 -15.45 -4.36
N ILE A 320 0.43 -14.46 -3.73
CA ILE A 320 -1.00 -14.50 -3.38
C ILE A 320 -1.81 -13.78 -4.46
N PRO A 321 -2.66 -14.50 -5.23
CA PRO A 321 -3.41 -13.91 -6.34
C PRO A 321 -4.28 -12.73 -5.88
N SER A 322 -3.94 -11.53 -6.36
CA SER A 322 -4.63 -10.30 -5.98
C SER A 322 -4.75 -10.07 -4.47
N GLY A 323 -3.88 -10.67 -3.66
CA GLY A 323 -3.92 -10.61 -2.19
C GLY A 323 -5.11 -11.30 -1.52
N ILE A 324 -5.85 -12.16 -2.22
CA ILE A 324 -6.92 -12.98 -1.63
C ILE A 324 -6.28 -14.17 -0.94
N PHE A 325 -6.41 -14.25 0.38
CA PHE A 325 -5.82 -15.30 1.20
C PHE A 325 -6.85 -15.88 2.16
N LYS A 326 -6.52 -17.03 2.78
CA LYS A 326 -7.42 -17.70 3.74
C LYS A 326 -6.91 -17.61 5.16
N GLY A 327 -7.83 -17.58 6.12
CA GLY A 327 -7.49 -17.68 7.54
C GLY A 327 -6.80 -18.99 7.88
N SER A 328 -7.35 -20.10 7.37
CA SER A 328 -6.81 -21.45 7.48
C SER A 328 -5.40 -21.57 6.88
N ASP A 329 -5.12 -20.89 5.76
CA ASP A 329 -3.78 -20.87 5.16
C ASP A 329 -2.81 -19.98 5.92
N LEU A 330 -3.28 -18.90 6.56
CA LEU A 330 -2.44 -18.09 7.45
C LEU A 330 -2.02 -18.86 8.70
N ILE A 331 -2.89 -19.72 9.25
CA ILE A 331 -2.53 -20.65 10.33
C ILE A 331 -1.42 -21.60 9.86
N LYS A 332 -1.59 -22.25 8.70
CA LYS A 332 -0.55 -23.11 8.12
C LYS A 332 0.76 -22.36 7.87
N ALA A 333 0.70 -21.11 7.42
CA ALA A 333 1.88 -20.27 7.19
C ALA A 333 2.61 -19.99 8.50
N ALA A 334 1.87 -19.75 9.59
CA ALA A 334 2.44 -19.54 10.91
C ALA A 334 3.08 -20.81 11.48
N ASP A 335 2.43 -21.97 11.32
CA ASP A 335 3.00 -23.27 11.73
C ASP A 335 4.27 -23.60 10.95
N LEU A 336 4.26 -23.34 9.64
CA LEU A 336 5.43 -23.53 8.77
C LEU A 336 6.56 -22.58 9.15
N ALA A 337 6.24 -21.33 9.49
CA ALA A 337 7.22 -20.37 9.98
C ALA A 337 7.85 -20.83 11.30
N CYS A 338 7.03 -21.29 12.24
CA CYS A 338 7.48 -21.83 13.53
C CYS A 338 8.42 -23.03 13.34
N ALA A 339 8.03 -24.00 12.49
CA ALA A 339 8.82 -25.21 12.24
C ALA A 339 10.19 -24.93 11.58
N ASN A 340 10.34 -23.80 10.90
CA ASN A 340 11.55 -23.42 10.16
C ASN A 340 12.31 -22.25 10.75
N ASP A 341 11.92 -21.76 11.94
CA ASP A 341 12.47 -20.55 12.56
C ASP A 341 12.48 -19.37 11.57
N ALA A 342 11.36 -19.21 10.86
CA ALA A 342 11.19 -18.22 9.80
C ALA A 342 10.41 -16.99 10.28
N GLN A 343 10.72 -15.83 9.72
CA GLN A 343 9.99 -14.58 9.94
C GLN A 343 8.91 -14.38 8.89
N ILE A 344 7.71 -13.96 9.30
CA ILE A 344 6.59 -13.67 8.41
C ILE A 344 6.62 -12.18 8.03
N ARG A 345 6.75 -11.89 6.73
CA ARG A 345 6.85 -10.53 6.18
C ARG A 345 5.79 -10.30 5.11
N LEU A 346 4.84 -9.40 5.36
CA LEU A 346 3.85 -8.97 4.37
C LEU A 346 4.49 -8.00 3.36
N SER A 347 4.10 -8.10 2.10
CA SER A 347 4.58 -7.21 1.03
C SER A 347 3.52 -6.17 0.63
N VAL A 348 3.96 -5.07 0.01
CA VAL A 348 3.04 -4.09 -0.61
C VAL A 348 2.40 -4.62 -1.89
N GLU A 349 2.96 -5.68 -2.45
CA GLU A 349 2.44 -6.42 -3.62
C GLU A 349 1.39 -7.45 -3.19
N GLN A 350 0.86 -7.31 -1.97
CA GLN A 350 -0.24 -8.11 -1.44
C GLN A 350 0.08 -9.61 -1.33
N SER A 351 1.34 -9.92 -1.14
CA SER A 351 1.85 -11.28 -0.92
C SER A 351 2.58 -11.33 0.43
N PHE A 352 3.27 -12.42 0.72
CA PHE A 352 4.13 -12.51 1.89
C PHE A 352 5.38 -13.35 1.63
N TYR A 353 6.35 -13.21 2.53
CA TYR A 353 7.57 -13.98 2.56
C TYR A 353 7.68 -14.73 3.89
N LEU A 354 8.21 -15.95 3.82
CA LEU A 354 8.85 -16.60 4.95
C LEU A 354 10.36 -16.44 4.80
N VAL A 355 10.97 -15.65 5.68
CA VAL A 355 12.42 -15.43 5.67
C VAL A 355 13.08 -16.38 6.66
N ALA A 356 13.93 -17.27 6.17
CA ALA A 356 14.58 -18.31 6.96
C ALA A 356 16.06 -18.45 6.58
N GLN A 357 16.78 -19.26 7.35
CA GLN A 357 18.12 -19.69 6.96
C GLN A 357 18.08 -20.49 5.64
N SER A 358 19.06 -20.32 4.77
CA SER A 358 19.10 -20.93 3.43
C SER A 358 18.92 -22.45 3.43
N ASN A 359 19.44 -23.13 4.47
CA ASN A 359 19.29 -24.59 4.62
C ASN A 359 17.85 -25.05 4.95
N LYS A 360 16.93 -24.13 5.31
CA LYS A 360 15.52 -24.41 5.59
C LYS A 360 14.59 -24.17 4.40
N VAL A 361 15.05 -23.46 3.37
CA VAL A 361 14.26 -23.11 2.17
C VAL A 361 13.59 -24.35 1.57
N LYS A 362 14.33 -25.45 1.43
CA LYS A 362 13.79 -26.68 0.85
C LYS A 362 12.63 -27.25 1.65
N SER A 363 12.71 -27.20 2.98
CA SER A 363 11.62 -27.65 3.86
C SER A 363 10.36 -26.79 3.71
N ILE A 364 10.52 -25.49 3.48
CA ILE A 364 9.40 -24.58 3.20
C ILE A 364 8.79 -24.91 1.83
N GLN A 365 9.61 -25.06 0.79
CA GLN A 365 9.15 -25.35 -0.57
C GLN A 365 8.49 -26.73 -0.71
N ASP A 366 8.87 -27.70 0.11
CA ASP A 366 8.28 -29.04 0.09
C ASP A 366 6.93 -29.11 0.84
N SER A 367 6.54 -28.05 1.56
CA SER A 367 5.25 -27.97 2.26
C SER A 367 4.05 -27.97 1.32
N GLU A 368 2.90 -28.46 1.80
CA GLU A 368 1.64 -28.43 1.04
C GLU A 368 1.20 -27.00 0.72
N LEU A 369 1.34 -26.09 1.69
CA LEU A 369 1.00 -24.68 1.51
C LEU A 369 1.81 -24.05 0.38
N TYR A 370 3.14 -24.23 0.36
CA TYR A 370 3.95 -23.65 -0.72
C TYR A 370 3.56 -24.24 -2.08
N LYS A 371 3.31 -25.55 -2.18
CA LYS A 371 2.88 -26.19 -3.42
C LYS A 371 1.56 -25.61 -3.94
N GLU A 372 0.60 -25.33 -3.06
CA GLU A 372 -0.68 -24.68 -3.42
C GLU A 372 -0.44 -23.31 -4.10
N TYR A 373 0.42 -22.47 -3.52
CA TYR A 373 0.65 -21.11 -4.04
C TYR A 373 1.73 -21.03 -5.13
N SER A 374 2.58 -22.06 -5.28
CA SER A 374 3.61 -22.11 -6.31
C SER A 374 3.06 -22.08 -7.74
N ALA A 375 1.80 -22.49 -7.95
CA ALA A 375 1.12 -22.38 -9.23
C ALA A 375 0.97 -20.92 -9.71
N TYR A 376 0.99 -19.96 -8.78
CA TYR A 376 0.94 -18.53 -9.05
C TYR A 376 2.33 -17.89 -9.07
N HIS A 377 3.40 -18.66 -8.95
CA HIS A 377 4.76 -18.13 -9.00
C HIS A 377 5.19 -17.91 -10.46
N ASN A 378 4.90 -16.74 -11.01
CA ASN A 378 5.30 -16.34 -12.35
C ASN A 378 5.30 -14.81 -12.55
N THR A 379 5.86 -14.37 -13.67
CA THR A 379 6.00 -12.95 -14.07
C THR A 379 4.73 -12.11 -13.85
N TYR A 380 3.55 -12.70 -14.01
CA TYR A 380 2.28 -11.97 -14.02
C TYR A 380 1.59 -11.85 -12.65
N PHE A 381 1.92 -12.74 -11.72
CA PHE A 381 1.36 -12.74 -10.37
C PHE A 381 2.33 -12.20 -9.31
N ASN A 382 3.65 -12.37 -9.50
CA ASN A 382 4.66 -12.02 -8.50
C ASN A 382 4.62 -10.53 -8.09
N HIS A 383 4.26 -9.65 -9.02
CA HIS A 383 4.13 -8.21 -8.78
C HIS A 383 2.72 -7.70 -9.14
N GLN A 384 1.70 -8.54 -8.93
CA GLN A 384 0.32 -8.17 -9.16
C GLN A 384 -0.24 -7.42 -7.95
N ILE A 385 -0.93 -6.32 -8.20
CA ILE A 385 -1.75 -5.65 -7.20
C ILE A 385 -3.17 -5.52 -7.72
N ALA A 386 -4.16 -5.80 -6.87
CA ALA A 386 -5.55 -5.49 -7.13
C ALA A 386 -6.27 -5.01 -5.86
N CYS A 387 -6.94 -3.86 -5.96
CA CYS A 387 -7.83 -3.41 -4.89
C CYS A 387 -9.13 -4.23 -4.85
N ALA A 388 -9.89 -4.10 -3.76
CA ALA A 388 -11.13 -4.85 -3.47
C ALA A 388 -12.16 -4.97 -4.62
N GLY A 389 -12.38 -3.91 -5.40
CA GLY A 389 -13.43 -3.90 -6.45
C GLY A 389 -14.88 -3.93 -5.91
N THR A 390 -15.86 -4.16 -6.79
CA THR A 390 -17.29 -4.02 -6.47
C THR A 390 -17.80 -5.02 -5.42
N ALA A 391 -17.15 -6.17 -5.26
CA ALA A 391 -17.57 -7.20 -4.31
C ALA A 391 -17.55 -6.68 -2.86
N THR A 392 -16.51 -5.94 -2.46
CA THR A 392 -16.31 -5.55 -1.05
C THR A 392 -15.98 -4.06 -0.84
N CYS A 393 -16.02 -3.26 -1.91
CA CYS A 393 -15.83 -1.80 -1.87
C CYS A 393 -17.04 -1.04 -2.44
N SER A 394 -17.57 -0.10 -1.66
CA SER A 394 -18.69 0.76 -2.07
C SER A 394 -18.37 1.74 -3.21
N PHE A 395 -17.10 1.97 -3.51
CA PHE A 395 -16.63 2.82 -4.61
C PHE A 395 -16.21 2.04 -5.86
N GLY A 396 -16.24 0.70 -5.83
CA GLY A 396 -15.84 -0.11 -6.98
C GLY A 396 -16.72 0.16 -8.20
N VAL A 397 -16.12 0.23 -9.38
CA VAL A 397 -16.82 0.36 -10.67
C VAL A 397 -16.85 -1.00 -11.39
N ILE A 398 -15.79 -1.79 -11.26
CA ILE A 398 -15.63 -3.15 -11.80
C ILE A 398 -15.33 -4.17 -10.66
N PRO A 399 -15.49 -5.49 -10.90
CA PRO A 399 -15.12 -6.55 -9.95
C PRO A 399 -13.65 -6.51 -9.49
N ASN A 400 -12.74 -6.13 -10.38
CA ASN A 400 -11.31 -5.87 -10.17
C ASN A 400 -10.44 -7.07 -9.81
N LYS A 401 -10.58 -7.68 -8.62
CA LYS A 401 -9.72 -8.81 -8.22
C LYS A 401 -9.85 -10.02 -9.16
N PRO A 402 -11.07 -10.46 -9.53
CA PRO A 402 -11.23 -11.53 -10.52
C PRO A 402 -10.64 -11.14 -11.88
N ASP A 403 -10.83 -9.88 -12.31
CA ASP A 403 -10.34 -9.39 -13.61
C ASP A 403 -8.80 -9.43 -13.69
N ALA A 404 -8.12 -9.06 -12.59
CA ALA A 404 -6.66 -9.13 -12.48
C ALA A 404 -6.13 -10.57 -12.55
N ILE A 405 -6.78 -11.50 -11.83
CA ILE A 405 -6.44 -12.92 -11.85
C ILE A 405 -6.66 -13.52 -13.24
N GLU A 406 -7.78 -13.20 -13.90
CA GLU A 406 -8.06 -13.66 -15.26
C GLU A 406 -7.02 -13.17 -16.26
N MET A 407 -6.65 -11.88 -16.20
CA MET A 407 -5.60 -11.31 -17.05
C MET A 407 -4.26 -12.03 -16.85
N ALA A 408 -3.83 -12.24 -15.61
CA ALA A 408 -2.56 -12.90 -15.33
C ALA A 408 -2.55 -14.35 -15.84
N ASN A 409 -3.64 -15.11 -15.62
CA ASN A 409 -3.78 -16.45 -16.16
C ASN A 409 -3.79 -16.48 -17.70
N TYR A 410 -4.48 -15.52 -18.33
CA TYR A 410 -4.51 -15.37 -19.79
C TYR A 410 -3.09 -15.14 -20.33
N LEU A 411 -2.38 -14.14 -19.80
CA LEU A 411 -1.03 -13.82 -20.25
C LEU A 411 -0.02 -14.95 -19.98
N GLN A 412 -0.12 -15.65 -18.84
CA GLN A 412 0.72 -16.80 -18.55
C GLN A 412 0.54 -17.92 -19.59
N ARG A 413 -0.67 -18.11 -20.10
CA ARG A 413 -0.96 -19.11 -21.14
C ARG A 413 -0.52 -18.65 -22.53
N GLU A 414 -0.86 -17.42 -22.91
CA GLU A 414 -0.64 -16.94 -24.29
C GLU A 414 0.79 -16.41 -24.51
N VAL A 415 1.41 -15.81 -23.49
CA VAL A 415 2.73 -15.17 -23.57
C VAL A 415 3.59 -15.57 -22.35
N PRO A 416 3.93 -16.86 -22.16
CA PRO A 416 4.77 -17.25 -21.04
C PRO A 416 6.13 -16.54 -21.09
N LEU A 417 6.50 -15.93 -19.97
CA LEU A 417 7.76 -15.21 -19.78
C LEU A 417 8.51 -15.76 -18.56
N LYS A 418 9.81 -15.97 -18.75
CA LYS A 418 10.78 -16.33 -17.72
C LYS A 418 11.79 -15.20 -17.53
N ASN A 419 12.34 -15.08 -16.33
CA ASN A 419 13.36 -14.08 -16.01
C ASN A 419 12.92 -12.67 -16.46
N ALA A 420 11.69 -12.30 -16.12
CA ALA A 420 11.09 -11.03 -16.47
C ALA A 420 10.36 -10.47 -15.25
N LYS A 421 10.34 -9.14 -15.14
CA LYS A 421 9.60 -8.43 -14.09
C LYS A 421 8.61 -7.48 -14.74
N VAL A 422 7.34 -7.61 -14.37
CA VAL A 422 6.25 -6.76 -14.83
C VAL A 422 5.31 -6.47 -13.67
N ARG A 423 5.16 -5.20 -13.30
CA ARG A 423 4.22 -4.76 -12.27
C ARG A 423 2.86 -4.46 -12.89
N MET A 424 1.88 -5.31 -12.59
CA MET A 424 0.50 -5.18 -13.10
C MET A 424 -0.45 -4.78 -11.99
N TYR A 425 -0.88 -3.52 -12.00
CA TYR A 425 -1.58 -2.93 -10.87
C TYR A 425 -3.00 -2.51 -11.24
N TRP A 426 -3.98 -2.99 -10.50
CA TRP A 426 -5.40 -2.92 -10.79
C TRP A 426 -6.18 -2.13 -9.76
N SER A 427 -6.80 -1.04 -10.21
CA SER A 427 -7.72 -0.22 -9.42
C SER A 427 -9.12 -0.30 -9.99
N GLY A 428 -10.07 -0.80 -9.21
CA GLY A 428 -11.45 -0.96 -9.66
C GLY A 428 -12.22 0.35 -9.85
N CYS A 429 -11.60 1.51 -9.57
CA CYS A 429 -12.13 2.85 -9.83
C CYS A 429 -11.03 3.93 -9.74
N VAL A 430 -11.39 5.16 -10.10
CA VAL A 430 -10.55 6.38 -10.08
C VAL A 430 -9.91 6.73 -8.73
N LYS A 431 -10.36 6.11 -7.61
CA LYS A 431 -9.70 6.32 -6.31
C LYS A 431 -8.31 5.71 -6.25
N GLY A 432 -7.99 4.79 -7.17
CA GLY A 432 -6.66 4.26 -7.39
C GLY A 432 -6.04 3.48 -6.23
N CYS A 433 -6.84 2.84 -5.37
CA CYS A 433 -6.31 2.11 -4.21
C CYS A 433 -5.34 0.98 -4.57
N GLY A 434 -5.42 0.46 -5.80
CA GLY A 434 -4.47 -0.49 -6.36
C GLY A 434 -3.30 0.16 -7.08
N ILE A 435 -3.04 1.46 -6.88
CA ILE A 435 -1.85 2.20 -7.31
C ILE A 435 -1.48 2.10 -8.80
N HIS A 436 -2.48 1.95 -9.68
CA HIS A 436 -2.30 1.78 -11.13
C HIS A 436 -1.44 2.86 -11.80
N GLY A 437 -1.49 4.11 -11.31
CA GLY A 437 -0.78 5.25 -11.89
C GLY A 437 0.75 5.22 -11.76
N ILE A 438 1.33 4.20 -11.12
CA ILE A 438 2.79 4.05 -10.97
C ILE A 438 3.30 2.67 -11.41
N ALA A 439 2.44 1.90 -12.07
CA ALA A 439 2.70 0.55 -12.53
C ALA A 439 3.47 0.54 -13.85
N ASP A 440 4.08 -0.61 -14.17
CA ASP A 440 4.56 -0.88 -15.52
C ASP A 440 3.37 -0.92 -16.49
N ILE A 441 2.32 -1.66 -16.09
CA ILE A 441 1.01 -1.69 -16.75
C ILE A 441 -0.08 -1.49 -15.68
N GLY A 442 -0.79 -0.38 -15.77
CA GLY A 442 -1.83 0.01 -14.82
C GLY A 442 -3.23 -0.12 -15.40
N PHE A 443 -4.19 -0.52 -14.56
CA PHE A 443 -5.59 -0.66 -14.95
C PHE A 443 -6.48 0.17 -14.02
N GLU A 444 -7.28 1.06 -14.60
CA GLU A 444 -8.31 1.82 -13.89
C GLU A 444 -9.70 1.42 -14.40
N GLY A 445 -10.50 0.82 -13.53
CA GLY A 445 -11.85 0.38 -13.83
C GLY A 445 -12.79 1.55 -14.15
N CYS A 446 -13.50 1.41 -15.27
CA CYS A 446 -14.44 2.39 -15.79
C CYS A 446 -15.66 1.71 -16.44
N LYS A 447 -16.57 2.52 -16.97
CA LYS A 447 -17.59 2.04 -17.91
C LYS A 447 -17.05 2.15 -19.33
N ALA A 448 -17.37 1.17 -20.17
CA ALA A 448 -17.00 1.11 -21.58
C ALA A 448 -18.22 0.80 -22.45
N LYS A 449 -18.01 0.77 -23.76
CA LYS A 449 -19.01 0.38 -24.75
C LYS A 449 -18.53 -0.86 -25.50
N ASP A 450 -19.37 -1.88 -25.59
CA ASP A 450 -19.09 -3.05 -26.43
C ASP A 450 -19.31 -2.73 -27.93
N ASP A 451 -19.08 -3.70 -28.80
CA ASP A 451 -19.23 -3.55 -30.26
C ASP A 451 -20.67 -3.24 -30.69
N ASN A 452 -21.65 -3.54 -29.84
CA ASN A 452 -23.07 -3.25 -30.07
C ASN A 452 -23.51 -1.91 -29.45
N GLY A 453 -22.59 -1.15 -28.85
CA GLY A 453 -22.88 0.13 -28.18
C GLY A 453 -23.51 0.00 -26.79
N ASN A 454 -23.61 -1.21 -26.24
CA ASN A 454 -24.12 -1.43 -24.89
C ASN A 454 -23.06 -1.08 -23.84
N THR A 455 -23.51 -0.60 -22.68
CA THR A 455 -22.62 -0.29 -21.57
C THR A 455 -22.10 -1.58 -20.94
N CYS A 456 -20.78 -1.72 -20.85
CA CYS A 456 -20.10 -2.85 -20.22
C CYS A 456 -19.01 -2.37 -19.23
N TYR A 457 -18.38 -3.32 -18.53
CA TYR A 457 -17.19 -3.05 -17.73
C TYR A 457 -15.96 -2.91 -18.63
N GLY A 458 -15.13 -1.93 -18.31
CA GLY A 458 -13.90 -1.71 -19.02
C GLY A 458 -12.82 -1.09 -18.15
N VAL A 459 -11.69 -0.79 -18.77
CA VAL A 459 -10.52 -0.22 -18.14
C VAL A 459 -9.90 0.88 -18.99
N HIS A 460 -9.35 1.88 -18.32
CA HIS A 460 -8.24 2.66 -18.87
C HIS A 460 -6.94 1.88 -18.62
N ILE A 461 -6.10 1.75 -19.64
CA ILE A 461 -4.80 1.08 -19.56
C ILE A 461 -3.71 2.14 -19.52
N PHE A 462 -2.82 2.05 -18.54
CA PHE A 462 -1.70 2.95 -18.31
C PHE A 462 -0.38 2.20 -18.50
N ILE A 463 0.68 2.91 -18.92
CA ILE A 463 2.04 2.36 -19.04
C ILE A 463 3.11 3.33 -18.57
N GLY A 464 4.29 2.79 -18.24
CA GLY A 464 5.52 3.58 -18.08
C GLY A 464 5.65 4.30 -16.73
N GLY A 465 4.88 3.87 -15.72
CA GLY A 465 5.11 4.26 -14.34
C GLY A 465 6.45 3.72 -13.86
N LYS A 466 7.14 4.48 -13.02
CA LYS A 466 8.44 4.09 -12.45
C LYS A 466 8.39 4.27 -10.95
N ALA A 467 8.84 3.25 -10.22
CA ALA A 467 8.88 3.30 -8.76
C ALA A 467 10.20 2.83 -8.19
N THR A 468 11.07 2.13 -8.94
CA THR A 468 12.27 1.50 -8.39
C THR A 468 13.32 2.54 -7.97
N GLN A 469 13.91 3.26 -8.93
CA GLN A 469 14.99 4.23 -8.68
C GLN A 469 14.55 5.68 -8.82
N LYS A 470 13.65 5.95 -9.76
CA LYS A 470 13.13 7.30 -10.02
C LYS A 470 11.62 7.23 -10.06
N ALA A 471 10.98 8.02 -9.22
CA ALA A 471 9.54 8.23 -9.27
C ALA A 471 9.12 8.82 -10.63
N LYS A 472 8.18 8.16 -11.31
CA LYS A 472 7.49 8.68 -12.50
C LYS A 472 6.08 8.13 -12.57
N GLU A 473 5.12 8.98 -12.90
CA GLU A 473 3.73 8.58 -13.12
C GLU A 473 3.55 7.95 -14.51
N ALA A 474 2.65 6.97 -14.58
CA ALA A 474 2.28 6.30 -15.81
C ALA A 474 1.41 7.20 -16.70
N ARG A 475 1.51 7.00 -18.03
CA ARG A 475 0.65 7.67 -19.01
C ARG A 475 -0.44 6.73 -19.52
N ILE A 476 -1.58 7.29 -19.91
CA ILE A 476 -2.67 6.51 -20.50
C ILE A 476 -2.24 6.02 -21.89
N LEU A 477 -2.35 4.71 -22.12
CA LEU A 477 -2.18 4.06 -23.42
C LEU A 477 -3.54 3.88 -24.12
N TYR A 478 -4.54 3.35 -23.41
CA TYR A 478 -5.89 3.16 -23.95
C TYR A 478 -6.95 3.68 -22.98
N LYS A 479 -8.04 4.24 -23.53
CA LYS A 479 -9.17 4.74 -22.73
C LYS A 479 -10.41 3.88 -22.93
N SER A 480 -11.08 3.56 -21.83
CA SER A 480 -12.42 2.96 -21.81
C SER A 480 -12.55 1.71 -22.68
N VAL A 481 -11.58 0.80 -22.60
CA VAL A 481 -11.57 -0.44 -23.36
C VAL A 481 -12.41 -1.50 -22.62
N PRO A 482 -13.35 -2.20 -23.28
CA PRO A 482 -14.02 -3.36 -22.70
C PRO A 482 -13.02 -4.39 -22.17
N LEU A 483 -13.28 -5.00 -21.02
CA LEU A 483 -12.36 -5.98 -20.40
C LEU A 483 -11.98 -7.13 -21.36
N THR A 484 -12.94 -7.60 -22.15
CA THR A 484 -12.74 -8.66 -23.16
C THR A 484 -11.73 -8.29 -24.25
N LYS A 485 -11.61 -7.01 -24.60
CA LYS A 485 -10.63 -6.49 -25.56
C LYS A 485 -9.33 -6.09 -24.90
N ALA A 486 -9.39 -5.64 -23.64
CA ALA A 486 -8.21 -5.24 -22.89
C ALA A 486 -7.18 -6.36 -22.80
N ARG A 487 -7.61 -7.62 -22.64
CA ARG A 487 -6.71 -8.78 -22.60
C ARG A 487 -5.88 -8.94 -23.88
N ASP A 488 -6.48 -8.71 -25.05
CA ASP A 488 -5.80 -8.85 -26.34
C ASP A 488 -4.81 -7.70 -26.54
N LEU A 489 -5.20 -6.46 -26.22
CA LEU A 489 -4.29 -5.31 -26.30
C LEU A 489 -3.08 -5.46 -25.38
N VAL A 490 -3.27 -6.01 -24.17
CA VAL A 490 -2.16 -6.26 -23.24
C VAL A 490 -1.31 -7.43 -23.73
N LYS A 491 -1.90 -8.48 -24.31
CA LYS A 491 -1.15 -9.57 -24.94
C LYS A 491 -0.20 -9.04 -26.02
N ASP A 492 -0.68 -8.19 -26.92
CA ASP A 492 0.14 -7.64 -28.00
C ASP A 492 1.31 -6.81 -27.45
N LEU A 493 1.04 -5.99 -26.41
CA LEU A 493 2.09 -5.25 -25.69
C LEU A 493 3.11 -6.19 -25.03
N MET A 494 2.66 -7.30 -24.46
CA MET A 494 3.53 -8.30 -23.85
C MET A 494 4.33 -9.10 -24.89
N ILE A 495 3.79 -9.36 -26.08
CA ILE A 495 4.52 -9.95 -27.21
C ILE A 495 5.60 -8.98 -27.69
N PHE A 496 5.28 -7.69 -27.80
CA PHE A 496 6.26 -6.67 -28.16
C PHE A 496 7.41 -6.62 -27.15
N TYR A 497 7.09 -6.59 -25.85
CA TYR A 497 8.09 -6.67 -24.80
C TYR A 497 8.91 -7.98 -24.87
N LYS A 498 8.27 -9.12 -25.07
CA LYS A 498 8.94 -10.42 -25.20
C LYS A 498 9.98 -10.43 -26.33
N ASN A 499 9.64 -9.84 -27.48
CA ASN A 499 10.47 -9.87 -28.68
C ASN A 499 11.62 -8.85 -28.65
N GLU A 500 11.40 -7.69 -28.03
CA GLU A 500 12.35 -6.56 -28.09
C GLU A 500 13.13 -6.32 -26.79
N ARG A 501 12.81 -7.03 -25.70
CA ARG A 501 13.55 -6.92 -24.44
C ARG A 501 14.94 -7.55 -24.55
N LEU A 502 15.88 -7.00 -23.79
CA LEU A 502 17.15 -7.65 -23.54
C LEU A 502 16.97 -8.79 -22.52
N GLU A 503 17.91 -9.72 -22.48
CA GLU A 503 17.89 -10.81 -21.50
C GLU A 503 17.88 -10.27 -20.07
N GLY A 504 16.95 -10.76 -19.24
CA GLY A 504 16.80 -10.32 -17.85
C GLY A 504 16.32 -8.87 -17.66
N GLU A 505 16.01 -8.14 -18.74
CA GLU A 505 15.49 -6.78 -18.65
C GLU A 505 14.08 -6.80 -18.05
N SER A 506 13.80 -5.86 -17.13
CA SER A 506 12.47 -5.62 -16.58
C SER A 506 11.64 -4.71 -17.47
N PHE A 507 10.31 -4.71 -17.29
CA PHE A 507 9.44 -3.84 -18.09
C PHE A 507 9.73 -2.35 -17.83
N GLU A 508 10.08 -1.96 -16.59
CA GLU A 508 10.45 -0.57 -16.26
C GLU A 508 11.70 -0.11 -17.05
N LYS A 509 12.70 -0.99 -17.17
CA LYS A 509 13.91 -0.74 -17.97
C LYS A 509 13.61 -0.71 -19.47
N PHE A 510 12.79 -1.66 -19.93
CA PHE A 510 12.32 -1.69 -21.32
C PHE A 510 11.55 -0.42 -21.70
N ASP A 511 10.66 0.09 -20.83
CA ASP A 511 10.01 1.39 -21.05
C ASP A 511 11.05 2.50 -21.21
N THR A 512 12.02 2.56 -20.32
CA THR A 512 13.08 3.57 -20.36
C THR A 512 13.88 3.54 -21.67
N ARG A 513 14.17 2.34 -22.17
CA ARG A 513 14.96 2.14 -23.39
C ARG A 513 14.15 2.31 -24.67
N VAL A 514 12.90 1.83 -24.68
CA VAL A 514 12.07 1.66 -25.88
C VAL A 514 10.78 2.49 -25.78
N LEU A 515 9.81 2.08 -24.93
CA LEU A 515 8.44 2.63 -24.98
C LEU A 515 8.39 4.14 -24.70
N SER A 516 9.19 4.63 -23.77
CA SER A 516 9.21 6.05 -23.40
C SER A 516 9.65 6.99 -24.53
N ARG A 517 10.30 6.44 -25.56
CA ARG A 517 10.72 7.16 -26.78
C ARG A 517 9.68 7.14 -27.89
N LEU A 518 8.63 6.34 -27.75
CA LEU A 518 7.54 6.19 -28.70
C LEU A 518 6.30 6.98 -28.25
N SER A 519 5.55 7.50 -29.22
CA SER A 519 4.21 8.05 -29.01
C SER A 519 3.20 6.95 -28.66
N VAL A 520 2.02 7.34 -28.19
CA VAL A 520 0.93 6.38 -27.95
C VAL A 520 0.50 5.72 -29.26
N GLU A 521 0.42 6.47 -30.35
CA GLU A 521 0.05 5.99 -31.69
C GLU A 521 1.08 4.99 -32.23
N GLU A 522 2.38 5.26 -32.04
CA GLU A 522 3.46 4.34 -32.45
C GLU A 522 3.44 3.02 -31.67
N ILE A 523 3.05 3.05 -30.39
CA ILE A 523 2.90 1.83 -29.59
C ILE A 523 1.65 1.06 -30.03
N THR A 524 0.52 1.74 -30.17
CA THR A 524 -0.77 1.10 -30.44
C THR A 524 -0.91 0.58 -31.89
N SER A 525 -0.07 1.05 -32.82
CA SER A 525 0.02 0.54 -34.20
C SER A 525 0.84 -0.74 -34.35
N LYS A 526 1.63 -1.12 -33.33
CA LYS A 526 2.37 -2.39 -33.31
C LYS A 526 1.43 -3.52 -32.85
N GLN A 527 0.65 -4.05 -33.79
CA GLN A 527 -0.19 -5.23 -33.59
C GLN A 527 0.64 -6.50 -33.86
N TYR A 528 0.53 -7.50 -32.99
CA TYR A 528 1.29 -8.75 -33.04
C TYR A 528 0.38 -9.98 -33.04
#